data_AF-A0A6P6V3N5-F1
#
_entry.id   AF-A0A6P6V3N5-F1
#
_cell.length_a   1.000
_cell.length_b   1.000
_cell.length_c   1.000
_cell.angle_alpha   90.00
_cell.angle_beta   90.00
_cell.angle_gamma   90.00
#
_symmetry.space_group_name_H-M   'P 1'
#
loop_
_entity.id
_entity.type
_entity.pdbx_description
1 polymer ?
#
loop_
_entity_poly.entity_id
_entity_poly.type
_entity_poly.pdbx_seq_one_letter_code
_entity_poly.pdbx_strand_id
1 'polypeptide(L)'
;MGLNRAMECAGKGSRSPCSGPPTRRCGRCQAVAYCSISHQFYSRSNCSDQLKVGVFQAHYVLVKGRHPLYRNKLLVGRTTMNGGQMIGLTTYPLTLYWANQLVMSRSLDDIVGKKFCIHYLGPEKELQQLGAFGELIALFPGAGVRIDFVGPAIPQERDGERIDICSYAQCTDRDCECKSDMHFAKPLSDRSCSVTLQLHAGCYHDVYTELMKQDSFPDLIIAPNAGIAAYKSWLPTIELIKEIKVPAVFSDFCEEASLLATRCVSSITGSLPSIPIQLNPFRQPLAIEDSALLLPCYSNCFLFGI
;
A
#
# COMPACT_ATOMS: atom_id res chain seq x y z
N MET A 1 -20.79 -21.34 7.42
CA MET A 1 -20.15 -22.35 6.55
C MET A 1 -19.22 -21.62 5.59
N GLY A 2 -17.91 -21.69 5.85
CA GLY A 2 -16.90 -20.94 5.10
C GLY A 2 -16.68 -21.52 3.71
N LEU A 3 -16.83 -20.69 2.69
CA LEU A 3 -16.39 -21.00 1.33
C LEU A 3 -14.84 -21.02 1.32
N ASN A 4 -14.25 -22.20 1.50
CA ASN A 4 -12.87 -22.48 1.09
C ASN A 4 -12.78 -22.24 -0.43
N ARG A 5 -12.42 -21.02 -0.83
CA ARG A 5 -12.15 -20.71 -2.24
C ARG A 5 -10.85 -21.39 -2.63
N ALA A 6 -10.97 -22.46 -3.41
CA ALA A 6 -9.83 -23.16 -4.00
C ALA A 6 -8.97 -22.19 -4.82
N MET A 7 -7.67 -22.18 -4.55
CA MET A 7 -6.67 -21.45 -5.32
C MET A 7 -6.65 -22.01 -6.75
N GLU A 8 -6.69 -21.15 -7.79
CA GLU A 8 -6.66 -21.57 -9.20
C GLU A 8 -5.24 -21.59 -9.77
N CYS A 9 -5.01 -22.42 -10.82
CA CYS A 9 -3.73 -22.48 -11.51
C CYS A 9 -3.46 -21.18 -12.29
N ALA A 10 -2.31 -20.55 -12.04
CA ALA A 10 -1.89 -19.32 -12.72
C ALA A 10 -1.54 -19.53 -14.21
N GLY A 11 -1.31 -20.78 -14.64
CA GLY A 11 -1.11 -21.14 -16.05
C GLY A 11 -2.41 -21.38 -16.84
N LYS A 12 -3.58 -21.13 -16.24
CA LYS A 12 -4.90 -21.32 -16.86
C LYS A 12 -5.06 -20.34 -18.04
N GLY A 13 -5.36 -20.87 -19.23
CA GLY A 13 -5.40 -20.10 -20.48
C GLY A 13 -4.09 -20.08 -21.27
N SER A 14 -3.04 -20.77 -20.81
CA SER A 14 -1.83 -20.99 -21.60
C SER A 14 -2.05 -22.01 -22.74
N ARG A 15 -1.06 -22.17 -23.63
CA ARG A 15 -1.14 -23.08 -24.79
C ARG A 15 -1.37 -24.55 -24.42
N SER A 16 -1.11 -24.95 -23.16
CA SER A 16 -1.39 -26.30 -22.67
C SER A 16 -2.51 -26.29 -21.62
N PRO A 17 -3.45 -27.26 -21.65
CA PRO A 17 -4.53 -27.36 -20.66
C PRO A 17 -4.02 -27.58 -19.23
N CYS A 18 -4.82 -27.20 -18.24
CA CYS A 18 -4.54 -27.53 -16.84
C CYS A 18 -4.69 -29.04 -16.58
N SER A 19 -3.74 -29.60 -15.84
CA SER A 19 -3.67 -31.02 -15.48
C SER A 19 -4.40 -31.36 -14.17
N GLY A 20 -4.99 -30.38 -13.48
CA GLY A 20 -5.66 -30.57 -12.19
C GLY A 20 -5.57 -29.34 -11.28
N PRO A 21 -5.94 -29.49 -9.98
CA PRO A 21 -5.78 -28.41 -9.00
C PRO A 21 -4.30 -28.05 -8.83
N PRO A 22 -3.99 -26.78 -8.51
CA PRO A 22 -2.61 -26.36 -8.34
C PRO A 22 -2.01 -26.95 -7.07
N THR A 23 -0.92 -27.70 -7.23
CA THR A 23 -0.20 -28.38 -6.15
C THR A 23 1.19 -27.80 -5.90
N ARG A 24 1.63 -26.85 -6.73
CA ARG A 24 2.98 -26.29 -6.71
C ARG A 24 2.93 -24.78 -6.61
N ARG A 25 3.80 -24.16 -5.82
CA ARG A 25 3.93 -22.70 -5.73
C ARG A 25 5.12 -22.21 -6.54
N CYS A 26 5.07 -20.94 -6.95
CA CYS A 26 6.20 -20.29 -7.59
C CYS A 26 7.41 -20.30 -6.67
N GLY A 27 8.51 -20.94 -7.09
CA GLY A 27 9.76 -21.00 -6.32
C GLY A 27 10.40 -19.64 -6.00
N ARG A 28 9.98 -18.57 -6.68
CA ARG A 28 10.48 -17.20 -6.44
C ARG A 28 9.55 -16.37 -5.54
N CYS A 29 8.27 -16.24 -5.92
CA CYS A 29 7.33 -15.36 -5.19
C CYS A 29 6.38 -16.07 -4.20
N GLN A 30 6.25 -17.40 -4.29
CA GLN A 30 5.34 -18.26 -3.51
C GLN A 30 3.83 -17.88 -3.53
N ALA A 31 3.44 -16.75 -4.14
CA ALA A 31 2.10 -16.20 -4.13
C ALA A 31 1.14 -16.87 -5.12
N VAL A 32 1.68 -17.34 -6.25
CA VAL A 32 0.91 -18.00 -7.31
C VAL A 32 1.16 -19.51 -7.30
N ALA A 33 0.14 -20.27 -7.68
CA ALA A 33 0.19 -21.73 -7.70
C ALA A 33 -0.07 -22.29 -9.12
N TYR A 34 0.56 -23.41 -9.43
CA TYR A 34 0.57 -24.07 -10.73
C TYR A 34 0.19 -25.54 -10.57
N CYS A 35 -0.53 -26.07 -11.56
CA CYS A 35 -0.87 -27.50 -11.63
C CYS A 35 0.24 -28.36 -12.23
N SER A 36 1.23 -27.75 -12.90
CA SER A 36 2.34 -28.48 -13.54
C SER A 36 3.64 -27.66 -13.58
N ILE A 37 4.76 -28.38 -13.69
CA ILE A 37 6.09 -27.81 -13.93
C ILE A 37 6.09 -27.05 -15.26
N SER A 38 5.43 -27.56 -16.30
CA SER A 38 5.34 -26.91 -17.60
C SER A 38 4.67 -25.54 -17.53
N HIS A 39 3.57 -25.39 -16.77
CA HIS A 39 2.92 -24.09 -16.54
C HIS A 39 3.80 -23.14 -15.73
N GLN A 40 4.56 -23.68 -14.78
CA GLN A 40 5.54 -22.89 -14.03
C GLN A 40 6.69 -22.41 -14.92
N PHE A 41 7.22 -23.25 -15.81
CA PHE A 41 8.33 -22.93 -16.72
C PHE A 41 7.91 -22.04 -17.89
N TYR A 42 6.72 -22.21 -18.46
CA TYR A 42 6.19 -21.28 -19.46
C TYR A 42 5.98 -19.87 -18.87
N SER A 43 5.71 -19.80 -17.56
CA SER A 43 5.67 -18.54 -16.81
C SER A 43 7.07 -18.06 -16.36
N ARG A 44 8.15 -18.88 -16.47
CA ARG A 44 9.51 -18.50 -16.03
C ARG A 44 10.16 -17.47 -16.96
N SER A 45 9.82 -17.44 -18.24
CA SER A 45 10.22 -16.36 -19.17
C SER A 45 9.45 -15.06 -18.96
N ASN A 46 8.39 -15.09 -18.14
CA ASN A 46 7.50 -13.98 -17.83
C ASN A 46 7.50 -13.66 -16.32
N CYS A 47 8.65 -13.71 -15.65
CA CYS A 47 8.77 -13.04 -14.35
C CYS A 47 8.74 -11.49 -14.49
N SER A 48 8.66 -10.96 -15.73
CA SER A 48 8.21 -9.60 -16.04
C SER A 48 6.70 -9.40 -15.82
N ASP A 49 5.92 -10.48 -15.67
CA ASP A 49 4.49 -10.42 -15.33
C ASP A 49 4.24 -10.23 -13.82
N GLN A 50 5.27 -9.95 -13.00
CA GLN A 50 5.05 -9.41 -11.65
C GLN A 50 4.27 -8.08 -11.68
N LEU A 51 4.39 -7.34 -12.78
CA LEU A 51 3.57 -6.18 -13.12
C LEU A 51 2.09 -6.54 -13.31
N LYS A 52 1.79 -7.73 -13.88
CA LYS A 52 0.42 -8.21 -14.06
C LYS A 52 -0.16 -8.74 -12.76
N VAL A 53 0.62 -9.31 -11.84
CA VAL A 53 0.08 -9.84 -10.56
C VAL A 53 -0.40 -8.71 -9.65
N GLY A 54 0.35 -7.60 -9.51
CA GLY A 54 -0.12 -6.43 -8.77
C GLY A 54 -1.38 -5.81 -9.38
N VAL A 55 -1.42 -5.71 -10.72
CA VAL A 55 -2.59 -5.24 -11.46
C VAL A 55 -3.78 -6.21 -11.35
N PHE A 56 -3.57 -7.53 -11.43
CA PHE A 56 -4.61 -8.55 -11.27
C PHE A 56 -5.11 -8.61 -9.83
N GLN A 57 -4.28 -8.35 -8.83
CA GLN A 57 -4.65 -8.39 -7.42
C GLN A 57 -5.48 -7.15 -7.05
N ALA A 58 -5.11 -5.97 -7.55
CA ALA A 58 -5.95 -4.77 -7.55
C ALA A 58 -7.25 -5.00 -8.32
N HIS A 59 -7.20 -5.57 -9.52
CA HIS A 59 -8.36 -5.89 -10.34
C HIS A 59 -9.30 -6.89 -9.65
N TYR A 60 -8.79 -7.97 -9.07
CA TYR A 60 -9.60 -9.04 -8.48
C TYR A 60 -10.26 -8.61 -7.16
N VAL A 61 -9.57 -7.84 -6.31
CA VAL A 61 -10.13 -7.30 -5.06
C VAL A 61 -11.17 -6.22 -5.36
N LEU A 62 -10.88 -5.28 -6.27
CA LEU A 62 -11.78 -4.16 -6.57
C LEU A 62 -12.99 -4.60 -7.43
N VAL A 63 -12.85 -5.59 -8.32
CA VAL A 63 -13.96 -6.09 -9.17
C VAL A 63 -14.92 -7.00 -8.38
N LYS A 64 -14.45 -7.81 -7.43
CA LYS A 64 -15.36 -8.61 -6.57
C LYS A 64 -16.04 -7.79 -5.46
N GLY A 65 -15.54 -6.59 -5.16
CA GLY A 65 -16.08 -5.67 -4.17
C GLY A 65 -17.33 -4.87 -4.58
N ARG A 66 -17.93 -5.12 -5.76
CA ARG A 66 -19.04 -4.30 -6.31
C ARG A 66 -18.71 -2.80 -6.36
N HIS A 67 -17.46 -2.42 -6.59
CA HIS A 67 -17.08 -1.01 -6.68
C HIS A 67 -17.52 -0.43 -8.04
N PRO A 68 -18.34 0.66 -8.09
CA PRO A 68 -18.92 1.17 -9.34
C PRO A 68 -17.90 1.71 -10.36
N LEU A 69 -16.67 2.03 -9.93
CA LEU A 69 -15.67 2.67 -10.80
C LEU A 69 -14.94 1.73 -11.77
N TYR A 70 -15.06 0.40 -11.65
CA TYR A 70 -14.34 -0.49 -12.59
C TYR A 70 -14.97 -0.59 -13.98
N ARG A 71 -16.10 0.09 -14.24
CA ARG A 71 -16.60 0.29 -15.60
C ARG A 71 -15.81 1.34 -16.39
N ASN A 72 -15.00 2.19 -15.73
CA ASN A 72 -14.15 3.18 -16.38
C ASN A 72 -12.84 3.45 -15.60
N LYS A 73 -11.73 2.92 -16.13
CA LYS A 73 -10.38 3.51 -16.05
C LYS A 73 -9.76 3.70 -14.64
N LEU A 74 -9.18 2.63 -14.08
CA LEU A 74 -7.84 2.78 -13.47
C LEU A 74 -6.87 2.91 -14.65
N LEU A 75 -6.35 4.12 -14.87
CA LEU A 75 -5.27 4.35 -15.82
C LEU A 75 -4.00 3.73 -15.22
N VAL A 76 -3.87 2.41 -15.35
CA VAL A 76 -2.54 1.83 -15.55
C VAL A 76 -2.15 2.32 -16.93
N GLY A 77 -1.67 3.57 -17.01
CA GLY A 77 -1.01 4.06 -18.21
C GLY A 77 0.00 2.99 -18.59
N ARG A 78 0.00 2.57 -19.85
CA ARG A 78 1.11 1.80 -20.41
C ARG A 78 2.33 2.71 -20.41
N THR A 79 2.87 2.98 -19.25
CA THR A 79 4.13 3.67 -19.07
C THR A 79 5.17 2.57 -19.16
N THR A 80 6.00 2.64 -20.19
CA THR A 80 7.29 1.95 -20.24
C THR A 80 8.20 2.55 -19.17
N MET A 81 7.82 2.37 -17.91
CA MET A 81 8.65 2.68 -16.76
C MET A 81 9.54 1.46 -16.51
N ASN A 82 10.84 1.69 -16.25
CA ASN A 82 11.75 0.64 -15.82
C ASN A 82 11.09 -0.14 -14.66
N GLY A 83 11.15 -1.48 -14.69
CA GLY A 83 10.33 -2.35 -13.83
C GLY A 83 10.34 -2.02 -12.33
N GLY A 84 11.36 -1.35 -11.80
CA GLY A 84 11.39 -0.86 -10.41
C GLY A 84 10.49 0.34 -10.12
N GLN A 85 10.22 1.24 -11.07
CA GLN A 85 9.37 2.42 -10.88
C GLN A 85 7.87 2.06 -10.91
N MET A 86 7.47 1.14 -11.80
CA MET A 86 6.06 0.70 -11.92
C MET A 86 5.58 -0.10 -10.69
N ILE A 87 6.50 -0.71 -9.94
CA ILE A 87 6.20 -1.56 -8.79
C ILE A 87 5.96 -0.75 -7.51
N GLY A 88 6.63 0.38 -7.32
CA GLY A 88 6.37 1.28 -6.19
C GLY A 88 5.10 2.13 -6.35
N LEU A 89 4.76 2.48 -7.61
CA LEU A 89 3.65 3.39 -7.94
C LEU A 89 2.28 2.93 -7.42
N THR A 90 2.02 1.63 -7.28
CA THR A 90 0.73 1.14 -6.78
C THR A 90 0.78 0.56 -5.37
N THR A 91 1.95 0.21 -4.84
CA THR A 91 2.01 -0.50 -3.54
C THR A 91 1.65 0.41 -2.38
N TYR A 92 2.15 1.66 -2.33
CA TYR A 92 1.89 2.55 -1.20
C TYR A 92 0.42 3.00 -1.14
N PRO A 93 -0.21 3.54 -2.22
CA PRO A 93 -1.60 3.98 -2.16
C PRO A 93 -2.58 2.81 -1.95
N LEU A 94 -2.32 1.63 -2.51
CA LEU A 94 -3.17 0.47 -2.30
C LEU A 94 -3.01 -0.15 -0.91
N THR A 95 -1.81 -0.10 -0.33
CA THR A 95 -1.59 -0.53 1.06
C THR A 95 -2.34 0.39 2.02
N LEU A 96 -2.34 1.71 1.77
CA LEU A 96 -3.17 2.67 2.52
C LEU A 96 -4.65 2.36 2.41
N TYR A 97 -5.15 2.17 1.18
CA TYR A 97 -6.54 1.81 0.95
C TYR A 97 -6.92 0.53 1.70
N TRP A 98 -6.07 -0.50 1.63
CA TRP A 98 -6.32 -1.76 2.33
C TRP A 98 -6.27 -1.61 3.85
N ALA A 99 -5.32 -0.86 4.40
CA ALA A 99 -5.26 -0.53 5.82
C ALA A 99 -6.56 0.13 6.29
N ASN A 100 -7.09 1.08 5.52
CA ASN A 100 -8.40 1.67 5.77
C ASN A 100 -9.53 0.61 5.76
N GLN A 101 -9.56 -0.31 4.79
CA GLN A 101 -10.57 -1.39 4.75
C GLN A 101 -10.48 -2.33 5.96
N LEU A 102 -9.29 -2.54 6.53
CA LEU A 102 -9.10 -3.38 7.71
C LEU A 102 -9.62 -2.72 9.00
N VAL A 103 -9.44 -1.41 9.10
CA VAL A 103 -9.86 -0.61 10.27
C VAL A 103 -11.33 -0.24 10.21
N MET A 104 -11.77 0.24 9.05
CA MET A 104 -13.08 0.80 8.87
C MET A 104 -13.98 -0.24 8.20
N SER A 105 -14.88 -0.85 8.97
CA SER A 105 -16.05 -1.57 8.42
C SER A 105 -17.09 -0.63 7.78
N ARG A 106 -16.70 0.61 7.45
CA ARG A 106 -17.58 1.69 6.97
C ARG A 106 -17.63 1.69 5.44
N SER A 107 -18.78 2.08 4.89
CA SER A 107 -18.88 2.33 3.45
C SER A 107 -17.98 3.50 3.08
N LEU A 108 -17.36 3.48 1.89
CA LEU A 108 -16.68 4.66 1.33
C LEU A 108 -17.64 5.86 1.19
N ASP A 109 -18.95 5.64 1.22
CA ASP A 109 -19.95 6.70 1.27
C ASP A 109 -19.82 7.58 2.53
N ASP A 110 -19.29 7.03 3.65
CA ASP A 110 -19.18 7.74 4.92
C ASP A 110 -18.10 8.84 4.92
N ILE A 111 -17.17 8.80 3.97
CA ILE A 111 -16.07 9.76 3.81
C ILE A 111 -16.32 10.79 2.71
N VAL A 112 -17.38 10.63 1.91
CA VAL A 112 -17.72 11.57 0.84
C VAL A 112 -18.03 12.95 1.41
N GLY A 113 -17.40 13.98 0.85
CA GLY A 113 -17.53 15.37 1.30
C GLY A 113 -16.82 15.67 2.62
N LYS A 114 -16.10 14.71 3.20
CA LYS A 114 -15.30 14.89 4.42
C LYS A 114 -13.82 15.00 4.10
N LYS A 115 -13.07 15.62 5.02
CA LYS A 115 -11.63 15.48 5.05
C LYS A 115 -11.29 14.16 5.73
N PHE A 116 -10.38 13.40 5.14
CA PHE A 116 -9.87 12.16 5.70
C PHE A 116 -8.36 12.32 5.92
N CYS A 117 -7.95 12.38 7.18
CA CYS A 117 -6.57 12.66 7.58
C CYS A 117 -5.84 11.36 7.92
N ILE A 118 -4.70 11.12 7.27
CA ILE A 118 -3.85 9.97 7.49
C ILE A 118 -2.50 10.45 8.01
N HIS A 119 -2.04 9.92 9.14
CA HIS A 119 -0.65 10.09 9.54
C HIS A 119 0.17 8.90 9.04
N TYR A 120 1.11 9.18 8.13
CA TYR A 120 2.01 8.20 7.55
C TYR A 120 3.37 8.26 8.25
N LEU A 121 3.68 7.24 9.04
CA LEU A 121 4.87 7.21 9.87
C LEU A 121 6.01 6.46 9.20
N GLY A 122 7.22 7.01 9.32
CA GLY A 122 8.45 6.41 8.82
C GLY A 122 8.56 6.30 7.30
N PRO A 123 8.22 7.33 6.50
CA PRO A 123 8.44 7.28 5.06
C PRO A 123 9.94 7.26 4.75
N GLU A 124 10.35 6.40 3.83
CA GLU A 124 11.73 6.32 3.34
C GLU A 124 11.74 6.44 1.82
N LYS A 125 11.60 5.32 1.11
CA LYS A 125 11.59 5.26 -0.37
C LYS A 125 10.36 5.99 -0.94
N GLU A 126 9.31 6.11 -0.15
CA GLU A 126 8.08 6.83 -0.46
C GLU A 126 8.32 8.33 -0.69
N LEU A 127 9.32 8.92 -0.04
CA LEU A 127 9.67 10.33 -0.21
C LEU A 127 10.13 10.66 -1.64
N GLN A 128 10.61 9.65 -2.37
CA GLN A 128 11.01 9.77 -3.77
C GLN A 128 9.83 9.55 -4.75
N GLN A 129 8.68 9.11 -4.24
CA GLN A 129 7.51 8.71 -5.02
C GLN A 129 6.22 9.39 -4.54
N LEU A 130 6.31 10.58 -3.96
CA LEU A 130 5.14 11.32 -3.43
C LEU A 130 4.03 11.51 -4.47
N GLY A 131 4.37 11.67 -5.76
CA GLY A 131 3.38 11.76 -6.85
C GLY A 131 2.50 10.52 -7.01
N ALA A 132 2.95 9.34 -6.56
CA ALA A 132 2.17 8.10 -6.59
C ALA A 132 0.91 8.19 -5.71
N PHE A 133 0.93 9.02 -4.65
CA PHE A 133 -0.22 9.21 -3.77
C PHE A 133 -1.39 9.94 -4.47
N GLY A 134 -1.19 10.46 -5.69
CA GLY A 134 -2.29 10.90 -6.56
C GLY A 134 -3.29 9.80 -6.93
N GLU A 135 -2.91 8.52 -6.84
CA GLU A 135 -3.86 7.41 -7.04
C GLU A 135 -4.97 7.37 -5.97
N LEU A 136 -4.77 8.01 -4.81
CA LEU A 136 -5.77 8.10 -3.75
C LEU A 136 -7.03 8.86 -4.18
N ILE A 137 -6.93 9.72 -5.20
CA ILE A 137 -8.09 10.39 -5.81
C ILE A 137 -9.12 9.36 -6.30
N ALA A 138 -8.64 8.26 -6.89
CA ALA A 138 -9.51 7.18 -7.37
C ALA A 138 -9.94 6.22 -6.24
N LEU A 139 -9.10 6.03 -5.23
CA LEU A 139 -9.34 5.09 -4.13
C LEU A 139 -10.28 5.66 -3.05
N PHE A 140 -10.36 6.98 -2.93
CA PHE A 140 -11.20 7.71 -1.98
C PHE A 140 -12.09 8.73 -2.72
N PRO A 141 -13.00 8.26 -3.61
CA PRO A 141 -13.74 9.16 -4.48
C PRO A 141 -14.63 10.12 -3.68
N GLY A 142 -14.46 11.42 -3.92
CA GLY A 142 -15.27 12.47 -3.29
C GLY A 142 -14.84 12.84 -1.86
N ALA A 143 -13.76 12.26 -1.33
CA ALA A 143 -13.14 12.68 -0.08
C ALA A 143 -11.96 13.64 -0.34
N GLY A 144 -11.71 14.54 0.61
CA GLY A 144 -10.47 15.31 0.66
C GLY A 144 -9.44 14.58 1.52
N VAL A 145 -8.50 13.88 0.90
CA VAL A 145 -7.47 13.12 1.62
C VAL A 145 -6.32 14.06 2.02
N ARG A 146 -5.95 14.04 3.29
CA ARG A 146 -4.74 14.69 3.80
C ARG A 146 -3.79 13.61 4.31
N ILE A 147 -2.52 13.70 3.97
CA ILE A 147 -1.48 12.82 4.50
C ILE A 147 -0.38 13.65 5.14
N ASP A 148 -0.20 13.48 6.44
CA ASP A 148 0.95 14.01 7.15
C ASP A 148 1.99 12.90 7.25
N PHE A 149 3.04 13.04 6.44
CA PHE A 149 4.21 12.19 6.47
C PHE A 149 5.11 12.62 7.62
N VAL A 150 5.39 11.70 8.54
CA VAL A 150 6.16 11.98 9.75
C VAL A 150 7.29 10.98 9.89
N GLY A 151 8.53 11.45 9.97
CA GLY A 151 9.64 10.55 10.25
C GLY A 151 11.00 11.21 10.25
N PRO A 152 12.00 10.55 10.87
CA PRO A 152 13.37 11.07 10.95
C PRO A 152 14.12 11.06 9.61
N ALA A 153 13.64 10.29 8.63
CA ALA A 153 14.22 10.23 7.28
C ALA A 153 13.81 11.41 6.38
N ILE A 154 12.85 12.24 6.83
CA ILE A 154 12.46 13.46 6.12
C ILE A 154 13.57 14.49 6.30
N PRO A 155 14.14 15.03 5.22
CA PRO A 155 15.18 16.07 5.31
C PRO A 155 14.64 17.32 6.00
N GLN A 156 15.44 17.94 6.87
CA GLN A 156 15.03 19.12 7.65
C GLN A 156 14.70 20.31 6.73
N GLU A 157 15.34 20.43 5.58
CA GLU A 157 15.05 21.44 4.57
C GLU A 157 13.68 21.28 3.89
N ARG A 158 13.04 20.11 4.05
CA ARG A 158 11.69 19.81 3.56
C ARG A 158 10.65 19.77 4.69
N ASP A 159 11.05 20.06 5.92
CA ASP A 159 10.13 20.12 7.05
C ASP A 159 9.06 21.21 6.83
N GLY A 160 7.80 20.86 7.05
CA GLY A 160 6.65 21.70 6.76
C GLY A 160 6.28 21.83 5.28
N GLU A 161 6.99 21.18 4.35
CA GLU A 161 6.66 21.23 2.93
C GLU A 161 5.25 20.67 2.70
N ARG A 162 4.44 21.44 1.97
CA ARG A 162 3.09 21.06 1.57
C ARG A 162 3.02 20.86 0.06
N ILE A 163 2.42 19.75 -0.34
CA ILE A 163 2.26 19.34 -1.75
C ILE A 163 0.79 19.03 -2.00
N ASP A 164 0.15 19.78 -2.89
CA ASP A 164 -1.22 19.49 -3.34
C ASP A 164 -1.19 18.71 -4.66
N ILE A 165 -1.84 17.54 -4.70
CA ILE A 165 -1.91 16.67 -5.86
C ILE A 165 -3.33 16.73 -6.45
N CYS A 166 -3.43 17.27 -7.66
CA CYS A 166 -4.70 17.50 -8.36
C CYS A 166 -4.90 16.57 -9.57
N SER A 167 -3.94 15.69 -9.86
CA SER A 167 -3.99 14.77 -11.00
C SER A 167 -3.20 13.50 -10.72
N TYR A 168 -3.50 12.44 -11.47
CA TYR A 168 -2.72 11.21 -11.48
C TYR A 168 -1.26 11.44 -11.88
N ALA A 169 -0.37 10.53 -11.46
CA ALA A 169 1.03 10.55 -11.85
C ALA A 169 1.16 10.49 -13.37
N GLN A 170 1.91 11.42 -13.95
CA GLN A 170 2.11 11.48 -15.40
C GLN A 170 3.32 10.65 -15.82
N CYS A 171 3.26 10.10 -17.04
CA CYS A 171 4.39 9.41 -17.63
C CYS A 171 5.55 10.37 -17.87
N THR A 172 6.73 10.04 -17.37
CA THR A 172 7.96 10.80 -17.59
C THR A 172 8.65 10.46 -18.91
N ASP A 173 8.38 9.28 -19.49
CA ASP A 173 8.96 8.83 -20.76
C ASP A 173 8.51 9.71 -21.93
N ARG A 174 9.47 10.35 -22.61
CA ARG A 174 9.25 11.38 -23.64
C ARG A 174 8.45 10.86 -24.83
N ASP A 175 8.64 9.61 -25.20
CA ASP A 175 8.08 9.02 -26.41
C ASP A 175 6.97 7.99 -26.12
N CYS A 176 6.49 7.94 -24.87
CA CYS A 176 5.42 7.04 -24.49
C CYS A 176 4.10 7.40 -25.18
N GLU A 177 3.51 6.42 -25.89
CA GLU A 177 2.19 6.50 -26.52
C GLU A 177 1.07 6.87 -25.53
N CYS A 178 1.28 6.67 -24.23
CA CYS A 178 0.38 7.11 -23.18
C CYS A 178 0.19 8.64 -23.11
N LYS A 179 1.09 9.43 -23.71
CA LYS A 179 1.01 10.89 -23.78
C LYS A 179 0.10 11.40 -24.90
N SER A 180 -0.07 10.65 -25.98
CA SER A 180 -0.98 10.99 -27.09
C SER A 180 -2.45 10.72 -26.76
N ASP A 181 -2.73 9.83 -25.81
CA ASP A 181 -4.09 9.52 -25.31
C ASP A 181 -4.61 10.49 -24.22
N MET A 182 -3.86 11.54 -23.87
CA MET A 182 -4.21 12.51 -22.81
C MET A 182 -5.42 13.39 -23.12
N HIS A 183 -6.09 13.22 -24.27
CA HIS A 183 -7.35 13.92 -24.61
C HIS A 183 -8.52 13.64 -23.63
N PHE A 184 -8.37 12.68 -22.69
CA PHE A 184 -9.36 12.41 -21.64
C PHE A 184 -9.08 13.10 -20.29
N ALA A 185 -7.89 13.66 -20.09
CA ALA A 185 -7.59 14.46 -18.91
C ALA A 185 -7.99 15.91 -19.19
N LYS A 186 -9.30 16.18 -19.33
CA LYS A 186 -9.74 17.55 -19.05
C LYS A 186 -9.27 17.87 -17.62
N PRO A 187 -8.72 19.08 -17.38
CA PRO A 187 -8.54 19.54 -16.01
C PRO A 187 -9.89 19.30 -15.33
N LEU A 188 -9.89 18.66 -14.16
CA LEU A 188 -11.09 18.58 -13.33
C LEU A 188 -11.54 20.01 -13.12
N SER A 189 -12.48 20.47 -13.95
CA SER A 189 -13.00 21.81 -13.90
C SER A 189 -13.74 21.89 -12.59
N ASP A 190 -13.15 22.63 -11.65
CA ASP A 190 -13.79 23.14 -10.45
C ASP A 190 -14.17 22.11 -9.36
N ARG A 191 -13.31 21.10 -9.13
CA ARG A 191 -13.39 20.30 -7.89
C ARG A 191 -12.10 20.43 -7.09
N SER A 192 -12.22 21.06 -5.93
CA SER A 192 -11.24 21.21 -4.86
C SER A 192 -10.27 20.03 -4.74
N CYS A 193 -8.98 20.34 -4.63
CA CYS A 193 -7.87 19.42 -4.38
C CYS A 193 -8.29 18.23 -3.50
N SER A 194 -8.12 16.99 -3.99
CA SER A 194 -8.56 15.80 -3.26
C SER A 194 -7.44 15.06 -2.52
N VAL A 195 -6.16 15.40 -2.76
CA VAL A 195 -5.04 14.85 -1.99
C VAL A 195 -4.05 15.96 -1.64
N THR A 196 -3.82 16.19 -0.35
CA THR A 196 -2.78 17.09 0.18
C THR A 196 -1.79 16.28 0.99
N LEU A 197 -0.50 16.46 0.73
CA LEU A 197 0.58 15.85 1.49
C LEU A 197 1.30 16.95 2.28
N GLN A 198 1.70 16.66 3.51
CA GLN A 198 2.54 17.55 4.31
C GLN A 198 3.66 16.73 4.97
N LEU A 199 4.87 17.26 4.97
CA LEU A 199 6.06 16.58 5.50
C LEU A 199 6.44 17.16 6.86
N HIS A 200 6.79 16.29 7.82
CA HIS A 200 7.18 16.67 9.17
C HIS A 200 8.39 15.84 9.62
N ALA A 201 9.53 16.49 9.74
CA ALA A 201 10.78 15.85 10.12
C ALA A 201 10.84 15.62 11.63
N GLY A 202 11.10 14.37 12.03
CA GLY A 202 11.21 13.99 13.44
C GLY A 202 10.41 12.74 13.80
N CYS A 203 10.54 12.29 15.04
CA CYS A 203 9.75 11.18 15.53
C CYS A 203 8.31 11.63 15.79
N TYR A 204 7.35 10.72 15.57
CA TYR A 204 5.93 11.04 15.71
C TYR A 204 5.55 11.60 17.09
N HIS A 205 6.09 11.01 18.15
CA HIS A 205 5.86 11.45 19.52
C HIS A 205 6.39 12.86 19.82
N ASP A 206 7.40 13.33 19.10
CA ASP A 206 7.96 14.67 19.29
C ASP A 206 7.14 15.74 18.55
N VAL A 207 6.67 15.42 17.33
CA VAL A 207 6.00 16.41 16.47
C VAL A 207 4.48 16.45 16.64
N TYR A 208 3.88 15.43 17.26
CA TYR A 208 2.42 15.29 17.36
C TYR A 208 1.72 16.53 17.91
N THR A 209 2.28 17.17 18.94
CA THR A 209 1.70 18.37 19.55
C THR A 209 1.56 19.51 18.53
N GLU A 210 2.54 19.69 17.64
CA GLU A 210 2.47 20.72 16.59
C GLU A 210 1.46 20.34 15.49
N LEU A 211 1.37 19.05 15.13
CA LEU A 211 0.33 18.56 14.20
C LEU A 211 -1.07 18.90 14.71
N MET A 212 -1.32 18.73 16.01
CA MET A 212 -2.64 19.01 16.60
C MET A 212 -3.00 20.50 16.55
N LYS A 213 -2.02 21.41 16.64
CA LYS A 213 -2.27 22.85 16.49
C LYS A 213 -2.70 23.23 15.07
N GLN A 214 -2.39 22.40 14.09
CA GLN A 214 -2.78 22.59 12.69
C GLN A 214 -4.12 21.92 12.34
N ASP A 215 -4.92 21.54 13.35
CA ASP A 215 -6.19 20.81 13.20
C ASP A 215 -6.03 19.50 12.39
N SER A 216 -4.87 18.86 12.56
CA SER A 216 -4.48 17.64 11.84
C SER A 216 -4.68 16.40 12.69
N PHE A 217 -5.86 16.19 13.26
CA PHE A 217 -6.15 14.95 14.00
C PHE A 217 -6.31 13.78 13.00
N PRO A 218 -5.61 12.65 13.19
CA PRO A 218 -5.67 11.55 12.23
C PRO A 218 -6.94 10.72 12.38
N ASP A 219 -7.53 10.34 11.25
CA ASP A 219 -8.55 9.29 11.16
C ASP A 219 -7.92 7.90 11.09
N LEU A 220 -6.69 7.81 10.57
CA LEU A 220 -5.91 6.59 10.43
C LEU A 220 -4.42 6.88 10.62
N ILE A 221 -3.73 6.01 11.35
CA ILE A 221 -2.27 5.99 11.42
C ILE A 221 -1.78 4.77 10.66
N ILE A 222 -0.74 4.94 9.84
CA ILE A 222 -0.08 3.83 9.16
C ILE A 222 1.43 3.94 9.25
N ALA A 223 2.08 2.82 9.51
CA ALA A 223 3.54 2.72 9.61
C ALA A 223 4.05 1.55 8.76
N PRO A 224 4.37 1.79 7.48
CA PRO A 224 4.83 0.75 6.59
C PRO A 224 6.27 0.31 6.90
N ASN A 225 6.56 -0.99 6.81
CA ASN A 225 7.86 -1.59 7.18
C ASN A 225 8.43 -1.08 8.52
N ALA A 226 7.57 -0.96 9.54
CA ALA A 226 7.86 -0.18 10.74
C ALA A 226 9.10 -0.67 11.50
N GLY A 227 9.39 -1.97 11.49
CA GLY A 227 10.52 -2.52 12.24
C GLY A 227 10.41 -2.26 13.74
N ILE A 228 9.20 -2.32 14.31
CA ILE A 228 8.93 -1.99 15.73
C ILE A 228 9.83 -2.78 16.68
N ALA A 229 10.05 -4.06 16.38
CA ALA A 229 10.92 -4.91 17.21
C ALA A 229 12.41 -4.56 17.07
N ALA A 230 12.81 -3.87 16.01
CA ALA A 230 14.20 -3.52 15.72
C ALA A 230 14.60 -2.17 16.33
N TYR A 231 13.66 -1.21 16.43
CA TYR A 231 13.99 0.16 16.85
C TYR A 231 13.26 0.57 18.14
N LYS A 232 14.03 0.85 19.20
CA LYS A 232 13.51 1.30 20.50
C LYS A 232 12.79 2.66 20.44
N SER A 233 13.08 3.47 19.42
CA SER A 233 12.41 4.76 19.18
C SER A 233 10.90 4.63 18.97
N TRP A 234 10.40 3.43 18.66
CA TRP A 234 8.96 3.18 18.57
C TRP A 234 8.24 3.22 19.91
N LEU A 235 8.91 2.93 21.04
CA LEU A 235 8.26 2.86 22.35
C LEU A 235 7.37 4.07 22.67
N PRO A 236 7.89 5.31 22.70
CA PRO A 236 7.07 6.50 22.95
C PRO A 236 6.01 6.75 21.85
N THR A 237 6.28 6.37 20.59
CA THR A 237 5.29 6.45 19.51
C THR A 237 4.10 5.52 19.74
N ILE A 238 4.34 4.28 20.18
CA ILE A 238 3.27 3.30 20.44
C ILE A 238 2.48 3.69 21.70
N GLU A 239 3.14 4.23 22.73
CA GLU A 239 2.48 4.81 23.90
C GLU A 239 1.54 5.94 23.50
N LEU A 240 2.01 6.88 22.68
CA LEU A 240 1.18 7.96 22.15
C LEU A 240 -0.02 7.43 21.34
N ILE A 241 0.19 6.48 20.42
CA ILE A 241 -0.90 5.90 19.61
C ILE A 241 -1.98 5.28 20.51
N LYS A 242 -1.57 4.56 21.56
CA LYS A 242 -2.48 3.99 22.56
C LYS A 242 -3.31 5.07 23.27
N GLU A 243 -2.70 6.20 23.61
CA GLU A 243 -3.37 7.30 24.32
C GLU A 243 -4.41 8.01 23.45
N ILE A 244 -4.07 8.28 22.18
CA ILE A 244 -4.94 9.03 21.27
C ILE A 244 -6.07 8.16 20.68
N LYS A 245 -5.97 6.83 20.82
CA LYS A 245 -7.02 5.85 20.43
C LYS A 245 -7.47 5.97 18.97
N VAL A 246 -6.55 6.38 18.10
CA VAL A 246 -6.75 6.36 16.66
C VAL A 246 -6.30 5.00 16.13
N PRO A 247 -7.07 4.37 15.23
CA PRO A 247 -6.66 3.11 14.65
C PRO A 247 -5.30 3.21 13.97
N ALA A 248 -4.42 2.25 14.26
CA ALA A 248 -3.07 2.23 13.70
C ALA A 248 -2.77 0.90 13.02
N VAL A 249 -2.31 0.97 11.78
CA VAL A 249 -1.92 -0.21 10.98
C VAL A 249 -0.42 -0.18 10.70
N PHE A 250 0.25 -1.28 10.96
CA PHE A 250 1.69 -1.45 10.77
C PHE A 250 1.93 -2.54 9.75
N SER A 251 3.05 -2.47 9.04
CA SER A 251 3.52 -3.62 8.25
C SER A 251 4.97 -3.96 8.47
N ASP A 252 5.34 -5.18 8.09
CA ASP A 252 6.71 -5.67 8.11
C ASP A 252 7.01 -6.57 6.90
N PHE A 253 8.30 -6.86 6.71
CA PHE A 253 8.82 -7.57 5.54
C PHE A 253 8.46 -9.06 5.50
N CYS A 254 8.24 -9.66 6.67
CA CYS A 254 7.89 -11.06 6.83
C CYS A 254 6.99 -11.28 8.07
N GLU A 255 6.42 -12.48 8.15
CA GLU A 255 5.50 -12.87 9.24
C GLU A 255 6.21 -12.88 10.60
N GLU A 256 7.45 -13.35 10.65
CA GLU A 256 8.25 -13.42 11.89
C GLU A 256 8.52 -12.02 12.46
N ALA A 257 8.90 -11.07 11.61
CA ALA A 257 9.11 -9.68 12.03
C ALA A 257 7.81 -9.05 12.53
N SER A 258 6.68 -9.34 11.88
CA SER A 258 5.35 -8.92 12.33
C SER A 258 4.98 -9.56 13.68
N LEU A 259 5.32 -10.83 13.91
CA LEU A 259 5.08 -11.51 15.18
C LEU A 259 5.90 -10.90 16.31
N LEU A 260 7.16 -10.57 16.07
CA LEU A 260 7.99 -9.86 17.04
C LEU A 260 7.43 -8.46 17.33
N ALA A 261 7.05 -7.71 16.28
CA ALA A 261 6.47 -6.38 16.41
C ALA A 261 5.15 -6.41 17.23
N THR A 262 4.24 -7.34 16.95
CA THR A 262 2.98 -7.49 17.71
C THR A 262 3.21 -7.81 19.18
N ARG A 263 4.25 -8.59 19.53
CA ARG A 263 4.63 -8.84 20.93
C ARG A 263 5.13 -7.57 21.61
N CYS A 264 5.98 -6.78 20.95
CA CYS A 264 6.43 -5.49 21.46
C CYS A 264 5.22 -4.55 21.70
N VAL A 265 4.35 -4.42 20.70
CA VAL A 265 3.14 -3.60 20.81
C VAL A 265 2.24 -4.09 21.94
N SER A 266 2.03 -5.40 22.08
CA SER A 266 1.19 -5.96 23.16
C SER A 266 1.79 -5.70 24.54
N SER A 267 3.12 -5.74 24.66
CA SER A 267 3.83 -5.42 25.91
C SER A 267 3.65 -3.95 26.32
N ILE A 268 3.61 -3.02 25.35
CA ILE A 268 3.46 -1.58 25.60
C ILE A 268 1.99 -1.22 25.85
N THR A 269 1.09 -1.76 25.03
CA THR A 269 -0.33 -1.44 25.08
C THR A 269 -1.08 -2.20 26.18
N GLY A 270 -0.58 -3.37 26.59
CA GLY A 270 -1.29 -4.28 27.49
C GLY A 270 -2.46 -5.00 26.81
N SER A 271 -2.57 -4.92 25.49
CA SER A 271 -3.65 -5.50 24.69
C SER A 271 -3.11 -6.21 23.46
N LEU A 272 -3.82 -7.27 23.03
CA LEU A 272 -3.50 -7.92 21.76
C LEU A 272 -3.88 -7.02 20.56
N PRO A 273 -3.23 -7.20 19.39
CA PRO A 273 -3.61 -6.49 18.18
C PRO A 273 -5.09 -6.67 17.84
N SER A 274 -5.78 -5.57 17.53
CA SER A 274 -7.18 -5.57 17.09
C SER A 274 -7.30 -6.12 15.66
N ILE A 275 -6.27 -5.93 14.84
CA ILE A 275 -6.13 -6.52 13.51
C ILE A 275 -5.04 -7.59 13.57
N PRO A 276 -5.37 -8.87 13.38
CA PRO A 276 -4.38 -9.95 13.39
C PRO A 276 -3.43 -9.84 12.20
N ILE A 277 -2.25 -10.44 12.33
CA ILE A 277 -1.25 -10.52 11.26
C ILE A 277 -1.90 -11.17 10.04
N GLN A 278 -1.84 -10.48 8.91
CA GLN A 278 -2.35 -10.99 7.64
C GLN A 278 -1.51 -10.51 6.46
N LEU A 279 -1.51 -11.29 5.39
CA LEU A 279 -0.78 -10.94 4.18
C LEU A 279 -1.41 -9.71 3.52
N ASN A 280 -0.60 -8.71 3.22
CA ASN A 280 -1.01 -7.58 2.40
C ASN A 280 -1.14 -8.03 0.94
N PRO A 281 -2.34 -7.94 0.34
CA PRO A 281 -2.52 -8.27 -1.06
C PRO A 281 -1.81 -7.29 -2.00
N PHE A 282 -1.44 -6.11 -1.51
CA PHE A 282 -0.78 -5.05 -2.30
C PHE A 282 0.68 -4.82 -1.91
N ARG A 283 1.29 -5.80 -1.22
CA ARG A 283 2.73 -5.79 -0.94
C ARG A 283 3.55 -5.72 -2.22
N GLN A 284 4.79 -5.27 -2.09
CA GLN A 284 5.72 -5.30 -3.21
C GLN A 284 5.90 -6.75 -3.72
N PRO A 285 5.71 -7.02 -5.03
CA PRO A 285 5.84 -8.36 -5.61
C PRO A 285 7.30 -8.81 -5.76
N LEU A 286 8.24 -7.85 -5.85
CA LEU A 286 9.67 -8.13 -5.87
C LEU A 286 10.17 -8.33 -4.44
N ALA A 287 10.83 -9.47 -4.23
CA ALA A 287 11.54 -9.76 -3.00
C ALA A 287 12.66 -8.73 -2.79
N ILE A 288 12.90 -8.41 -1.53
CA ILE A 288 14.04 -7.58 -1.13
C ILE A 288 15.27 -8.48 -1.16
N GLU A 289 16.21 -8.11 -2.01
CA GLU A 289 17.54 -8.72 -2.06
C GLU A 289 18.35 -8.24 -0.85
N ASP A 290 19.30 -9.06 -0.38
CA ASP A 290 20.16 -8.78 0.78
C ASP A 290 19.43 -8.54 2.10
N SER A 291 18.30 -9.21 2.32
CA SER A 291 17.68 -9.25 3.65
C SER A 291 18.62 -9.92 4.64
N ALA A 292 18.84 -9.29 5.81
CA ALA A 292 19.52 -9.90 6.94
C ALA A 292 18.79 -11.17 7.44
N LEU A 293 17.52 -11.31 7.08
CA LEU A 293 16.72 -12.49 7.35
C LEU A 293 16.94 -13.50 6.22
N LEU A 294 17.37 -14.72 6.57
CA LEU A 294 17.52 -15.85 5.63
C LEU A 294 16.17 -16.41 5.12
N LEU A 295 15.17 -15.55 4.96
CA LEU A 295 13.80 -15.86 4.57
C LEU A 295 13.33 -14.85 3.49
N PRO A 296 12.41 -15.25 2.58
CA PRO A 296 11.87 -14.33 1.59
C PRO A 296 11.18 -13.12 2.24
N CYS A 297 11.67 -11.92 1.93
CA CYS A 297 11.18 -10.65 2.45
C CYS A 297 10.60 -9.79 1.34
N TYR A 298 9.49 -9.10 1.61
CA TYR A 298 8.83 -8.21 0.64
C TYR A 298 8.43 -6.92 1.32
N SER A 299 8.54 -5.77 0.66
CA SER A 299 8.08 -4.52 1.28
C SER A 299 6.56 -4.54 1.51
N ASN A 300 6.14 -4.11 2.69
CA ASN A 300 4.77 -4.08 3.18
C ASN A 300 4.10 -5.46 3.12
N CYS A 301 4.82 -6.54 3.44
CA CYS A 301 4.37 -7.91 3.20
C CYS A 301 3.19 -8.32 4.07
N PHE A 302 3.31 -8.11 5.38
CA PHE A 302 2.31 -8.49 6.38
C PHE A 302 1.84 -7.25 7.10
N LEU A 303 0.53 -7.16 7.37
CA LEU A 303 -0.12 -6.07 8.08
C LEU A 303 -0.70 -6.58 9.40
N PHE A 304 -0.70 -5.73 10.41
CA PHE A 304 -1.38 -5.90 11.68
C PHE A 304 -1.74 -4.52 12.24
N GLY A 305 -2.53 -4.44 13.30
CA GLY A 305 -2.96 -3.14 13.83
C GLY A 305 -3.54 -3.20 15.23
N ILE A 306 -3.59 -2.02 15.86
CA ILE A 306 -4.17 -1.77 17.19
C ILE A 306 -5.32 -0.78 17.10
#